data_AF-A0A1Q7B5A0-F1
#
_entry.id   AF-A0A1Q7B5A0-F1
#
_cell.length_a   1.000
_cell.length_b   1.000
_cell.length_c   1.000
_cell.angle_alpha   90.00
_cell.angle_beta   90.00
_cell.angle_gamma   90.00
#
_symmetry.space_group_name_H-M   'P 1'
#
loop_
_entity.id
_entity.type
_entity.pdbx_description
1 polymer ?
#
loop_
_entity_poly.entity_id
_entity_poly.type
_entity_poly.pdbx_seq_one_letter_code
_entity_poly.pdbx_strand_id
1 'polypeptide(L)'
;MNNTIATITVLNSTSFTGSSTGGHYVWKEWVNYYGTQNQVVWTTNPTLRVPVAGSPNGILFNYTGTAGFTAMFDKQFQYTLSFNDASGNPLSPAPASVNLSAQTAGMTTTITQYSGFLSNDLYTVTGVTWEGWTIGTTPSGQTLDLTSGPATKTVSLQAYPATIHVVDNNNNPISGANVTVTLVNQTSRSIITDSQGDAKIGVIPQGSYQLSVAYQSQTIGPLSENAITSPTATVQLNVGSTAASTTTSAIVLLTIFGLAFFLILLAIKVRKPPPPPTI
;
A
#
# COMPACT_ATOMS: atom_id res chain seq x y z
N MET A 1 58.63 24.70 30.24
CA MET A 1 57.31 24.10 29.93
C MET A 1 56.48 25.16 29.25
N ASN A 2 56.13 24.99 27.97
CA ASN A 2 55.27 25.94 27.28
C ASN A 2 53.81 25.67 27.68
N ASN A 3 53.23 26.60 28.44
CA ASN A 3 51.84 26.58 28.90
C ASN A 3 50.86 27.00 27.78
N THR A 4 50.97 26.41 26.60
CA THR A 4 50.16 26.79 25.45
C THR A 4 48.88 25.98 25.42
N ILE A 5 47.73 26.66 25.32
CA ILE A 5 46.43 26.05 25.05
C ILE A 5 46.17 26.16 23.54
N ALA A 6 45.84 25.05 22.91
CA ALA A 6 45.40 25.03 21.52
C ALA A 6 43.91 24.71 21.45
N THR A 7 43.18 25.46 20.62
CA THR A 7 41.78 25.21 20.29
C THR A 7 41.66 25.01 18.79
N ILE A 8 41.02 23.92 18.39
CA ILE A 8 40.74 23.60 16.99
C ILE A 8 39.21 23.48 16.87
N THR A 9 38.60 24.25 15.99
CA THR A 9 37.15 24.23 15.77
C THR A 9 36.83 23.92 14.33
N VAL A 10 35.95 22.94 14.11
CA VAL A 10 35.29 22.75 12.82
C VAL A 10 34.18 23.79 12.67
N LEU A 11 34.37 24.74 11.75
CA LEU A 11 33.45 25.87 11.57
C LEU A 11 32.13 25.48 10.88
N ASN A 12 32.15 24.44 10.05
CA ASN A 12 30.93 23.89 9.43
C ASN A 12 30.56 22.57 10.10
N SER A 13 30.01 22.67 11.31
CA SER A 13 29.72 21.52 12.17
C SER A 13 28.36 20.88 11.92
N THR A 14 27.51 21.46 11.07
CA THR A 14 26.20 20.87 10.74
C THR A 14 26.33 19.91 9.56
N SER A 15 26.75 20.40 8.39
CA SER A 15 27.12 19.55 7.27
C SER A 15 27.79 20.33 6.13
N PHE A 16 28.55 19.63 5.28
CA PHE A 16 29.04 20.19 4.02
C PHE A 16 28.97 19.16 2.90
N THR A 17 28.91 19.63 1.66
CA THR A 17 29.03 18.78 0.47
C THR A 17 30.47 18.82 -0.03
N GLY A 18 31.15 17.68 -0.08
CA GLY A 18 32.51 17.59 -0.57
C GLY A 18 32.56 17.78 -2.09
N SER A 19 33.20 18.85 -2.56
CA SER A 19 33.23 19.24 -3.97
C SER A 19 33.85 18.19 -4.91
N SER A 20 34.78 17.37 -4.41
CA SER A 20 35.44 16.30 -5.18
C SER A 20 34.74 14.94 -5.08
N THR A 21 33.93 14.73 -4.03
CA THR A 21 33.33 13.44 -3.71
C THR A 21 31.82 13.38 -3.97
N GLY A 22 31.15 14.53 -4.11
CA GLY A 22 29.70 14.64 -4.19
C GLY A 22 28.93 14.22 -2.93
N GLY A 23 29.62 13.63 -1.94
CA GLY A 23 29.06 13.20 -0.67
C GLY A 23 28.67 14.39 0.20
N HIS A 24 27.58 14.21 0.94
CA HIS A 24 27.19 15.07 2.05
C HIS A 24 27.87 14.53 3.31
N TYR A 25 28.48 15.40 4.12
CA TYR A 25 29.26 15.01 5.28
C TYR A 25 28.71 15.69 6.52
N VAL A 26 28.42 14.90 7.55
CA VAL A 26 27.92 15.36 8.84
C VAL A 26 29.00 15.16 9.89
N TRP A 27 29.21 16.17 10.74
CA TRP A 27 30.18 16.09 11.83
C TRP A 27 29.90 14.89 12.74
N LYS A 28 30.96 14.15 13.09
CA LYS A 28 30.88 13.02 14.01
C LYS A 28 31.65 13.32 15.30
N GLU A 29 32.97 13.40 15.20
CA GLU A 29 33.85 13.41 16.37
C GLU A 29 35.31 13.74 16.03
N TRP A 30 36.07 14.08 17.07
CA TRP A 30 37.52 14.11 17.07
C TRP A 30 38.09 12.81 17.60
N VAL A 31 39.03 12.22 16.86
CA VAL A 31 39.73 10.99 17.24
C VAL A 31 41.26 11.16 17.10
N ASN A 32 42.02 10.30 17.79
CA ASN A 32 43.42 10.10 17.45
C ASN A 32 43.52 9.16 16.24
N TYR A 33 44.04 9.63 15.09
CA TYR A 33 44.29 8.71 13.98
C TYR A 33 45.56 9.02 13.20
N TYR A 34 46.56 8.13 13.34
CA TYR A 34 47.40 7.57 12.27
C TYR A 34 48.15 6.32 12.81
N GLY A 35 47.77 5.11 12.38
CA GLY A 35 48.58 3.89 12.56
C GLY A 35 48.60 3.17 13.92
N THR A 36 47.72 3.51 14.88
CA THR A 36 47.69 2.85 16.21
C THR A 36 46.52 1.87 16.36
N GLN A 37 46.76 0.70 16.97
CA GLN A 37 45.73 -0.34 17.22
C GLN A 37 44.57 0.11 18.13
N ASN A 38 44.75 1.18 18.92
CA ASN A 38 43.77 1.66 19.90
C ASN A 38 43.28 3.07 19.55
N GLN A 39 42.24 3.15 18.72
CA GLN A 39 41.54 4.40 18.45
C GLN A 39 40.77 4.85 19.71
N VAL A 40 40.85 6.15 20.00
CA VAL A 40 40.27 6.84 21.14
C VAL A 40 39.49 8.03 20.62
N VAL A 41 38.20 8.05 20.92
CA VAL A 41 37.33 9.21 20.72
C VAL A 41 37.65 10.22 21.82
N TRP A 42 38.04 11.43 21.43
CA TRP A 42 38.36 12.49 22.39
C TRP A 42 37.15 13.35 22.72
N THR A 43 36.38 13.75 21.71
CA THR A 43 35.16 14.51 21.92
C THR A 43 34.27 14.44 20.69
N THR A 44 32.96 14.48 20.91
CA THR A 44 31.95 14.70 19.86
C THR A 44 31.65 16.19 19.66
N ASN A 45 32.26 17.08 20.44
CA ASN A 45 32.14 18.52 20.23
C ASN A 45 32.96 18.93 19.00
N PRO A 46 32.42 19.73 18.05
CA PRO A 46 33.19 20.23 16.91
C PRO A 46 34.40 21.08 17.31
N THR A 47 34.43 21.57 18.55
CA THR A 47 35.59 22.23 19.15
C THR A 47 36.39 21.27 20.02
N LEU A 48 37.62 21.02 19.60
CA LEU A 48 38.64 20.34 20.39
C LEU A 48 39.45 21.38 21.16
N ARG A 49 39.55 21.21 22.48
CA ARG A 49 40.44 22.01 23.33
C ARG A 49 41.50 21.12 23.93
N VAL A 50 42.77 21.34 23.57
CA VAL A 50 43.92 20.63 24.12
C VAL A 50 44.43 21.41 25.34
N PRO A 51 44.24 20.91 26.57
CA PRO A 51 44.65 21.62 27.76
C PRO A 51 46.14 21.43 28.03
N VAL A 52 46.66 22.25 28.94
CA VAL A 52 48.04 22.17 29.42
C VAL A 52 48.33 20.82 30.08
N ALA A 53 49.56 20.34 29.92
CA ALA A 53 50.03 19.11 30.58
C ALA A 53 49.84 19.20 32.10
N GLY A 54 49.17 18.21 32.69
CA GLY A 54 48.85 18.16 34.13
C GLY A 54 47.47 18.70 34.52
N SER A 55 46.66 19.18 33.56
CA SER A 55 45.26 19.53 33.83
C SER A 55 44.40 18.28 34.10
N PRO A 56 43.43 18.31 35.04
CA PRO A 56 42.53 17.18 35.33
C PRO A 56 41.75 16.67 34.11
N ASN A 57 41.53 17.55 33.12
CA ASN A 57 40.81 17.25 31.87
C ASN A 57 41.73 17.34 30.64
N GLY A 58 43.05 17.33 30.86
CA GLY A 58 44.10 17.50 29.86
C GLY A 58 44.30 16.30 28.94
N ILE A 59 44.06 16.47 27.64
CA ILE A 59 44.62 15.55 26.63
C ILE A 59 46.15 15.72 26.66
N LEU A 60 46.85 14.83 27.34
CA LEU A 60 48.31 14.74 27.31
C LEU A 60 48.75 14.18 25.95
N PHE A 61 49.09 15.07 25.02
CA PHE A 61 49.52 14.68 23.68
C PHE A 61 51.02 14.95 23.48
N ASN A 62 51.78 13.89 23.16
CA ASN A 62 53.18 14.04 22.80
C ASN A 62 53.30 14.44 21.32
N TYR A 63 53.63 15.71 21.09
CA TYR A 63 53.73 16.32 19.76
C TYR A 63 54.96 15.87 18.95
N THR A 64 55.83 15.01 19.50
CA THR A 64 57.01 14.50 18.80
C THR A 64 56.77 13.17 18.07
N GLY A 65 55.55 12.63 18.11
CA GLY A 65 55.15 11.40 17.41
C GLY A 65 54.27 11.65 16.18
N THR A 66 54.09 10.63 15.35
CA THR A 66 53.29 10.65 14.11
C THR A 66 51.77 10.72 14.32
N ALA A 67 51.30 10.90 15.55
CA ALA A 67 49.88 10.92 15.86
C ALA A 67 49.30 12.31 15.53
N GLY A 68 48.15 12.36 14.86
CA GLY A 68 47.45 13.60 14.47
C GLY A 68 46.07 13.74 15.10
N PHE A 69 45.54 14.97 15.06
CA PHE A 69 44.15 15.28 15.38
C PHE A 69 43.29 15.05 14.13
N THR A 70 42.37 14.09 14.18
CA THR A 70 41.55 13.74 13.02
C THR A 70 40.10 14.10 13.27
N ALA A 71 39.59 15.02 12.44
CA ALA A 71 38.18 15.34 12.34
C ALA A 71 37.49 14.22 11.55
N MET A 72 36.52 13.53 12.17
CA MET A 72 35.71 12.51 11.51
C MET A 72 34.33 13.04 11.15
N PHE A 73 33.87 12.62 9.98
CA PHE A 73 32.55 12.95 9.45
C PHE A 73 31.90 11.67 8.96
N ASP A 74 30.60 11.53 9.20
CA ASP A 74 29.80 10.48 8.59
C ASP A 74 29.42 10.92 7.17
N LYS A 75 29.71 10.06 6.20
CA LYS A 75 29.35 10.28 4.80
C LYS A 75 27.91 9.87 4.58
N GLN A 76 27.15 10.75 3.95
CA GLN A 76 25.76 10.58 3.59
C GLN A 76 25.56 10.82 2.10
N PHE A 77 24.50 10.22 1.56
CA PHE A 77 24.04 10.46 0.20
C PHE A 77 22.55 10.79 0.19
N GLN A 78 22.17 11.56 -0.82
CA GLN A 78 20.77 11.92 -1.02
C GLN A 78 19.98 10.68 -1.44
N TYR A 79 18.82 10.47 -0.85
CA TYR A 79 17.88 9.45 -1.26
C TYR A 79 16.56 10.07 -1.71
N THR A 80 15.86 9.36 -2.59
CA THR A 80 14.47 9.61 -2.95
C THR A 80 13.72 8.28 -3.03
N LEU A 81 12.56 8.18 -2.37
CA LEU A 81 11.65 7.05 -2.49
C LEU A 81 10.33 7.45 -3.14
N SER A 82 9.79 6.55 -3.94
CA SER A 82 8.42 6.59 -4.43
C SER A 82 7.77 5.22 -4.24
N PHE A 83 6.45 5.14 -4.35
CA PHE A 83 5.70 3.92 -4.02
C PHE A 83 4.70 3.59 -5.10
N ASN A 84 4.67 2.33 -5.48
CA ASN A 84 3.68 1.81 -6.41
C ASN A 84 2.83 0.73 -5.74
N ASP A 85 1.60 0.57 -6.22
CA ASP A 85 0.79 -0.61 -5.93
C ASP A 85 1.37 -1.87 -6.62
N ALA A 86 0.75 -3.02 -6.38
CA ALA A 86 1.19 -4.29 -6.95
C ALA A 86 1.02 -4.37 -8.47
N SER A 87 0.22 -3.48 -9.06
CA SER A 87 0.02 -3.34 -10.51
C SER A 87 1.00 -2.36 -11.16
N GLY A 88 1.86 -1.70 -10.36
CA GLY A 88 2.85 -0.74 -10.83
C GLY A 88 2.32 0.69 -10.97
N ASN A 89 1.12 1.01 -10.50
CA ASN A 89 0.61 2.38 -10.50
C ASN A 89 1.12 3.16 -9.28
N PRO A 90 1.32 4.48 -9.38
CA PRO A 90 1.68 5.30 -8.22
C PRO A 90 0.66 5.17 -7.10
N LEU A 91 1.14 4.92 -5.89
CA LEU A 91 0.29 4.79 -4.71
C LEU A 91 -0.07 6.17 -4.15
N SER A 92 -1.37 6.42 -3.97
CA SER A 92 -1.89 7.65 -3.37
C SER A 92 -2.99 7.34 -2.35
N PRO A 93 -2.89 7.82 -1.10
CA PRO A 93 -1.79 8.61 -0.55
C PRO A 93 -0.50 7.78 -0.44
N ALA A 94 0.65 8.45 -0.30
CA ALA A 94 1.89 7.75 0.03
C ALA A 94 1.78 7.05 1.41
N PRO A 95 2.66 6.09 1.72
CA PRO A 95 2.81 5.54 3.07
C PRO A 95 2.91 6.63 4.16
N ALA A 96 2.70 6.24 5.41
CA ALA A 96 2.94 7.08 6.58
C ALA A 96 4.40 7.00 7.03
N SER A 97 5.02 5.81 6.90
CA SER A 97 6.42 5.59 7.25
C SER A 97 7.02 4.37 6.55
N VAL A 98 8.35 4.33 6.50
CA VAL A 98 9.14 3.20 5.99
C VAL A 98 10.26 2.89 6.97
N ASN A 99 10.47 1.60 7.27
CA ASN A 99 11.61 1.09 8.02
C ASN A 99 12.69 0.63 7.04
N LEU A 100 13.88 1.20 7.19
CA LEU A 100 15.07 0.88 6.41
C LEU A 100 16.14 0.29 7.33
N SER A 101 16.57 -0.94 7.07
CA SER A 101 17.66 -1.58 7.79
C SER A 101 18.98 -1.41 7.03
N ALA A 102 19.93 -0.72 7.64
CA ALA A 102 21.28 -0.53 7.12
C ALA A 102 22.09 -1.83 7.25
N GLN A 103 22.73 -2.29 6.17
CA GLN A 103 23.47 -3.55 6.16
C GLN A 103 24.75 -3.49 6.98
N THR A 104 25.54 -2.43 6.86
CA THR A 104 26.85 -2.30 7.51
C THR A 104 26.71 -1.81 8.95
N ALA A 105 25.86 -0.80 9.16
CA ALA A 105 25.61 -0.25 10.51
C ALA A 105 24.74 -1.17 11.37
N GLY A 106 23.98 -2.10 10.77
CA GLY A 106 23.04 -2.99 11.46
C GLY A 106 21.86 -2.28 12.15
N MET A 107 21.68 -0.97 11.88
CA MET A 107 20.65 -0.14 12.50
C MET A 107 19.42 -0.04 11.60
N THR A 108 18.23 -0.07 12.21
CA THR A 108 16.97 0.24 11.51
C THR A 108 16.58 1.69 11.77
N THR A 109 16.28 2.41 10.69
CA THR A 109 15.82 3.80 10.73
C THR A 109 14.40 3.87 10.17
N THR A 110 13.50 4.55 10.89
CA THR A 110 12.16 4.85 10.40
C THR A 110 12.15 6.24 9.77
N ILE A 111 11.72 6.32 8.51
CA ILE A 111 11.58 7.58 7.78
C ILE A 111 10.11 7.91 7.53
N THR A 112 9.78 9.20 7.63
CA THR A 112 8.45 9.78 7.34
C THR A 112 8.50 10.81 6.21
N GLN A 113 9.71 11.08 5.71
CA GLN A 113 9.98 11.87 4.52
C GLN A 113 10.61 10.95 3.48
N TYR A 114 10.26 11.15 2.22
CA TYR A 114 10.71 10.28 1.13
C TYR A 114 11.81 10.91 0.28
N SER A 115 12.41 11.98 0.78
CA SER A 115 13.68 12.48 0.27
C SER A 115 14.48 13.09 1.41
N GLY A 116 15.80 13.01 1.32
CA GLY A 116 16.71 13.51 2.36
C GLY A 116 18.09 12.89 2.24
N PHE A 117 18.82 12.80 3.34
CA PHE A 117 20.15 12.21 3.42
C PHE A 117 20.16 11.03 4.38
N LEU A 118 20.87 9.96 4.00
CA LEU A 118 21.14 8.77 4.81
C LEU A 118 22.61 8.40 4.68
N SER A 119 23.16 7.66 5.66
CA SER A 119 24.56 7.20 5.58
C SER A 119 24.79 6.34 4.35
N ASN A 120 26.03 6.30 3.87
CA ASN A 120 26.41 5.54 2.69
C ASN A 120 26.41 4.02 2.94
N ASP A 121 25.23 3.40 2.92
CA ASP A 121 25.03 1.98 3.19
C ASP A 121 24.07 1.35 2.16
N LEU A 122 23.97 0.03 2.15
CA LEU A 122 22.87 -0.67 1.50
C LEU A 122 21.73 -0.79 2.51
N TYR A 123 20.56 -0.27 2.15
CA TYR A 123 19.37 -0.34 2.98
C TYR A 123 18.38 -1.37 2.44
N THR A 124 17.89 -2.25 3.30
CA THR A 124 16.75 -3.13 3.00
C THR A 124 15.47 -2.51 3.54
N VAL A 125 14.43 -2.46 2.73
CA VAL A 125 13.07 -2.09 3.17
C VAL A 125 12.52 -3.25 4.00
N THR A 126 12.36 -3.04 5.31
CA THR A 126 11.91 -4.09 6.25
C THR A 126 10.48 -3.90 6.72
N GLY A 127 9.89 -2.72 6.50
CA GLY A 127 8.48 -2.47 6.80
C GLY A 127 8.00 -1.18 6.17
N VAL A 128 6.74 -1.16 5.75
CA VAL A 128 6.07 0.03 5.23
C VAL A 128 4.73 0.14 5.95
N THR A 129 4.45 1.29 6.55
CA THR A 129 3.15 1.54 7.17
C THR A 129 2.31 2.41 6.25
N TRP A 130 1.18 1.89 5.80
CA TRP A 130 0.24 2.61 4.94
C TRP A 130 -1.18 2.32 5.39
N GLU A 131 -2.05 3.34 5.40
CA GLU A 131 -3.42 3.23 5.94
C GLU A 131 -3.43 2.63 7.37
N GLY A 132 -2.45 2.95 8.21
CA GLY A 132 -2.35 2.41 9.57
C GLY A 132 -2.03 0.91 9.68
N TRP A 133 -1.70 0.25 8.56
CA TRP A 133 -1.34 -1.17 8.50
C TRP A 133 0.10 -1.36 8.00
N THR A 134 0.81 -2.37 8.51
CA THR A 134 2.12 -2.76 7.97
C THR A 134 1.92 -3.60 6.72
N ILE A 135 2.16 -2.98 5.57
CA ILE A 135 2.03 -3.60 4.26
C ILE A 135 3.36 -4.23 3.84
N GLY A 136 3.29 -5.37 3.15
CA GLY A 136 4.48 -6.00 2.60
C GLY A 136 4.88 -5.41 1.25
N THR A 137 5.99 -5.90 0.71
CA THR A 137 6.58 -5.44 -0.55
C THR A 137 6.61 -6.56 -1.58
N THR A 138 6.56 -6.21 -2.87
CA THR A 138 6.66 -7.18 -3.97
C THR A 138 7.70 -6.71 -5.01
N PRO A 139 8.85 -7.39 -5.14
CA PRO A 139 9.30 -8.55 -4.37
C PRO A 139 9.62 -8.21 -2.90
N SER A 140 9.80 -9.24 -2.07
CA SER A 140 10.30 -9.08 -0.70
C SER A 140 11.78 -8.65 -0.70
N GLY A 141 12.19 -7.92 0.34
CA GLY A 141 13.60 -7.53 0.52
C GLY A 141 14.11 -6.51 -0.50
N GLN A 142 13.24 -5.60 -0.97
CA GLN A 142 13.67 -4.51 -1.85
C GLN A 142 14.72 -3.64 -1.16
N THR A 143 15.74 -3.23 -1.93
CA THR A 143 16.86 -2.44 -1.42
C THR A 143 16.95 -1.04 -2.02
N LEU A 144 17.58 -0.15 -1.27
CA LEU A 144 18.05 1.19 -1.65
C LEU A 144 19.57 1.22 -1.44
N ASP A 145 20.32 1.31 -2.53
CA ASP A 145 21.79 1.28 -2.50
C ASP A 145 22.36 2.70 -2.47
N LEU A 146 22.93 3.10 -1.33
CA LEU A 146 23.64 4.36 -1.15
C LEU A 146 25.15 4.11 -0.93
N THR A 147 25.69 2.96 -1.31
CA THR A 147 27.10 2.64 -1.04
C THR A 147 28.07 3.51 -1.84
N SER A 148 27.65 3.96 -3.03
CA SER A 148 28.49 4.69 -3.99
C SER A 148 28.00 6.09 -4.38
N GLY A 149 26.75 6.45 -4.08
CA GLY A 149 26.19 7.73 -4.50
C GLY A 149 24.72 7.94 -4.09
N PRO A 150 24.14 9.09 -4.49
CA PRO A 150 22.70 9.31 -4.38
C PRO A 150 21.88 8.25 -5.11
N ALA A 151 20.71 7.90 -4.58
CA ALA A 151 19.85 6.90 -5.19
C ALA A 151 18.37 7.28 -5.15
N THR A 152 17.65 6.88 -6.19
CA THR A 152 16.18 6.94 -6.26
C THR A 152 15.64 5.52 -6.37
N LYS A 153 14.62 5.19 -5.58
CA LYS A 153 14.00 3.87 -5.58
C LYS A 153 12.48 3.96 -5.53
N THR A 154 11.84 3.34 -6.51
CA THR A 154 10.42 3.00 -6.42
C THR A 154 10.27 1.70 -5.65
N VAL A 155 9.49 1.72 -4.56
CA VAL A 155 9.19 0.55 -3.74
C VAL A 155 7.79 0.05 -4.11
N SER A 156 7.72 -1.16 -4.67
CA SER A 156 6.45 -1.79 -5.01
C SER A 156 5.84 -2.47 -3.79
N LEU A 157 4.61 -2.10 -3.43
CA LEU A 157 3.92 -2.58 -2.23
C LEU A 157 2.86 -3.64 -2.58
N GLN A 158 2.53 -4.47 -1.59
CA GLN A 158 1.41 -5.41 -1.65
C GLN A 158 0.08 -4.69 -1.44
N ALA A 159 -0.19 -3.70 -2.29
CA ALA A 159 -1.40 -2.89 -2.32
C ALA A 159 -2.16 -3.17 -3.62
N TYR A 160 -3.47 -3.33 -3.56
CA TYR A 160 -4.27 -3.83 -4.69
C TYR A 160 -5.53 -2.98 -4.91
N PRO A 161 -5.88 -2.64 -6.16
CA PRO A 161 -7.16 -2.02 -6.46
C PRO A 161 -8.31 -2.99 -6.16
N ALA A 162 -9.37 -2.49 -5.53
CA ALA A 162 -10.56 -3.26 -5.20
C ALA A 162 -11.84 -2.52 -5.61
N THR A 163 -12.76 -3.25 -6.22
CA THR A 163 -14.09 -2.75 -6.64
C THR A 163 -15.16 -3.77 -6.26
N ILE A 164 -16.33 -3.30 -5.81
CA ILE A 164 -17.51 -4.14 -5.64
C ILE A 164 -18.49 -3.84 -6.76
N HIS A 165 -18.91 -4.87 -7.47
CA HIS A 165 -19.92 -4.78 -8.52
C HIS A 165 -21.24 -5.36 -8.02
N VAL A 166 -22.30 -4.55 -7.97
CA VAL A 166 -23.60 -4.95 -7.42
C VAL A 166 -24.61 -5.11 -8.53
N VAL A 167 -25.26 -6.28 -8.59
CA VAL A 167 -26.22 -6.65 -9.64
C VAL A 167 -27.51 -7.23 -9.09
N ASP A 168 -28.58 -7.22 -9.89
CA ASP A 168 -29.81 -7.96 -9.61
C ASP A 168 -29.74 -9.41 -10.10
N ASN A 169 -30.84 -10.16 -9.93
CA ASN A 169 -30.95 -11.56 -10.38
C ASN A 169 -30.86 -11.78 -11.89
N ASN A 170 -30.97 -10.71 -12.68
CA ASN A 170 -30.88 -10.70 -14.13
C ASN A 170 -29.51 -10.18 -14.60
N ASN A 171 -28.54 -10.01 -13.69
CA ASN A 171 -27.23 -9.40 -13.91
C ASN A 171 -27.28 -7.94 -14.37
N ASN A 172 -28.37 -7.21 -14.09
CA ASN A 172 -28.40 -5.76 -14.34
C ASN A 172 -27.69 -5.03 -13.19
N PRO A 173 -26.90 -3.99 -13.49
CA PRO A 173 -26.20 -3.22 -12.47
C PRO A 173 -27.18 -2.44 -11.58
N ILE A 174 -26.92 -2.44 -10.27
CA ILE A 174 -27.72 -1.71 -9.28
C ILE A 174 -26.98 -0.45 -8.85
N SER A 175 -27.53 0.70 -9.24
CA SER A 175 -27.06 2.02 -8.77
C SER A 175 -27.70 2.40 -7.43
N GLY A 176 -26.96 3.10 -6.59
CA GLY A 176 -27.47 3.61 -5.30
C GLY A 176 -27.42 2.62 -4.14
N ALA A 177 -26.80 1.45 -4.31
CA ALA A 177 -26.56 0.50 -3.21
C ALA A 177 -25.45 1.03 -2.31
N ASN A 178 -25.65 0.97 -0.99
CA ASN A 178 -24.66 1.36 -0.01
C ASN A 178 -23.77 0.15 0.35
N VAL A 179 -22.50 0.23 -0.06
CA VAL A 179 -21.48 -0.78 0.24
C VAL A 179 -20.66 -0.30 1.42
N THR A 180 -20.72 -1.04 2.53
CA THR A 180 -19.85 -0.82 3.69
C THR A 180 -18.72 -1.83 3.67
N VAL A 181 -17.48 -1.35 3.63
CA VAL A 181 -16.27 -2.17 3.60
C VAL A 181 -15.47 -1.93 4.87
N THR A 182 -15.04 -2.99 5.54
CA THR A 182 -14.10 -2.97 6.67
C THR A 182 -12.78 -3.58 6.23
N LEU A 183 -11.73 -2.75 6.22
CA LEU A 183 -10.39 -3.11 5.77
C LEU A 183 -9.61 -3.87 6.85
N VAL A 184 -8.45 -4.42 6.48
CA VAL A 184 -7.55 -5.18 7.39
C VAL A 184 -7.10 -4.38 8.62
N ASN A 185 -7.08 -3.05 8.53
CA ASN A 185 -6.76 -2.14 9.64
C ASN A 185 -7.97 -1.83 10.55
N GLN A 186 -9.10 -2.53 10.37
CA GLN A 186 -10.37 -2.32 11.06
C GLN A 186 -11.07 -0.97 10.78
N THR A 187 -10.58 -0.18 9.84
CA THR A 187 -11.29 1.03 9.39
C THR A 187 -12.42 0.65 8.43
N SER A 188 -13.53 1.38 8.50
CA SER A 188 -14.68 1.16 7.63
C SER A 188 -14.90 2.35 6.68
N ARG A 189 -15.32 2.04 5.46
CA ARG A 189 -15.70 3.00 4.42
C ARG A 189 -17.11 2.67 3.93
N SER A 190 -17.92 3.70 3.66
CA SER A 190 -19.25 3.55 3.04
C SER A 190 -19.20 4.18 1.66
N ILE A 191 -19.57 3.43 0.63
CA ILE A 191 -19.46 3.83 -0.77
C ILE A 191 -20.78 3.51 -1.46
N ILE A 192 -21.31 4.45 -2.22
CA ILE A 192 -22.53 4.24 -3.01
C ILE A 192 -22.16 3.73 -4.41
N THR A 193 -22.86 2.72 -4.91
CA THR A 193 -22.65 2.23 -6.28
C THR A 193 -23.07 3.24 -7.33
N ASP A 194 -22.26 3.39 -8.37
CA ASP A 194 -22.55 4.27 -9.50
C ASP A 194 -23.58 3.68 -10.48
N SER A 195 -23.78 4.32 -11.64
CA SER A 195 -24.73 3.86 -12.67
C SER A 195 -24.40 2.50 -13.28
N GLN A 196 -23.13 2.05 -13.17
CA GLN A 196 -22.66 0.75 -13.63
C GLN A 196 -22.70 -0.29 -12.51
N GLY A 197 -23.24 0.05 -11.33
CA GLY A 197 -23.30 -0.85 -10.19
C GLY A 197 -21.97 -0.96 -9.44
N ASP A 198 -20.99 -0.11 -9.74
CA ASP A 198 -19.64 -0.21 -9.17
C ASP A 198 -19.49 0.69 -7.93
N ALA A 199 -19.00 0.10 -6.84
CA ALA A 199 -18.46 0.80 -5.69
C ALA A 199 -16.93 0.63 -5.67
N LYS A 200 -16.21 1.67 -6.09
CA LYS A 200 -14.75 1.69 -6.17
C LYS A 200 -14.16 1.95 -4.80
N ILE A 201 -13.55 0.93 -4.18
CA ILE A 201 -12.90 1.03 -2.86
C ILE A 201 -11.59 1.81 -2.98
N GLY A 202 -10.98 1.76 -4.17
CA GLY A 202 -9.64 2.28 -4.44
C GLY A 202 -8.58 1.21 -4.18
N VAL A 203 -7.34 1.65 -3.95
CA VAL A 203 -6.26 0.74 -3.59
C VAL A 203 -6.34 0.44 -2.09
N ILE A 204 -6.17 -0.82 -1.71
CA ILE A 204 -6.20 -1.28 -0.32
C ILE A 204 -4.99 -2.17 0.02
N PRO A 205 -4.56 -2.24 1.29
CA PRO A 205 -3.49 -3.15 1.71
C PRO A 205 -3.86 -4.61 1.45
N GLN A 206 -2.85 -5.47 1.27
CA GLN A 206 -3.06 -6.91 1.21
C GLN A 206 -3.80 -7.43 2.44
N GLY A 207 -4.60 -8.47 2.21
CA GLY A 207 -5.40 -9.13 3.23
C GLY A 207 -6.84 -9.25 2.79
N SER A 208 -7.59 -10.07 3.52
CA SER A 208 -9.03 -10.12 3.36
C SER A 208 -9.68 -8.88 3.96
N TYR A 209 -10.71 -8.39 3.30
CA TYR A 209 -11.58 -7.32 3.80
C TYR A 209 -13.00 -7.85 3.93
N GLN A 210 -13.76 -7.26 4.84
CA GLN A 210 -15.18 -7.59 5.00
C GLN A 210 -16.02 -6.56 4.26
N LEU A 211 -17.13 -6.99 3.67
CA LEU A 211 -18.09 -6.09 3.04
C LEU A 211 -19.53 -6.45 3.37
N SER A 212 -20.41 -5.45 3.35
CA SER A 212 -21.85 -5.62 3.35
C SER A 212 -22.48 -4.64 2.37
N VAL A 213 -23.56 -5.05 1.73
CA VAL A 213 -24.28 -4.23 0.75
C VAL A 213 -25.71 -4.06 1.21
N ALA A 214 -26.14 -2.82 1.39
CA ALA A 214 -27.50 -2.45 1.73
C ALA A 214 -28.15 -1.68 0.59
N TYR A 215 -29.32 -2.12 0.16
CA TYR A 215 -30.10 -1.43 -0.87
C TYR A 215 -31.59 -1.63 -0.58
N GLN A 216 -32.33 -0.52 -0.50
CA GLN A 216 -33.74 -0.52 -0.09
C GLN A 216 -33.92 -1.27 1.25
N SER A 217 -34.73 -2.34 1.28
CA SER A 217 -34.99 -3.16 2.47
C SER A 217 -34.15 -4.44 2.55
N GLN A 218 -33.14 -4.57 1.69
CA GLN A 218 -32.24 -5.74 1.69
C GLN A 218 -30.84 -5.37 2.17
N THR A 219 -30.22 -6.32 2.86
CA THR A 219 -28.81 -6.24 3.26
C THR A 219 -28.19 -7.61 3.07
N ILE A 220 -27.07 -7.66 2.35
CA ILE A 220 -26.25 -8.86 2.17
C ILE A 220 -24.92 -8.65 2.89
N GLY A 221 -24.46 -9.67 3.60
CA GLY A 221 -23.19 -9.70 4.31
C GLY A 221 -23.32 -9.96 5.82
N PRO A 222 -22.19 -9.96 6.55
CA PRO A 222 -20.84 -9.69 6.05
C PRO A 222 -20.33 -10.79 5.11
N LEU A 223 -19.68 -10.38 4.02
CA LEU A 223 -18.92 -11.25 3.11
C LEU A 223 -17.42 -10.96 3.29
N SER A 224 -16.57 -11.96 3.06
CA SER A 224 -15.11 -11.83 3.15
C SER A 224 -14.52 -11.98 1.75
N GLU A 225 -13.80 -10.97 1.29
CA GLU A 225 -13.22 -10.90 -0.05
C GLU A 225 -11.72 -10.60 0.01
N ASN A 226 -11.01 -10.82 -1.10
CA ASN A 226 -9.58 -10.55 -1.20
C ASN A 226 -9.24 -9.93 -2.56
N ALA A 227 -8.71 -8.71 -2.57
CA ALA A 227 -8.40 -7.96 -3.79
C ALA A 227 -7.28 -8.61 -4.65
N ILE A 228 -6.49 -9.51 -4.06
CA ILE A 228 -5.45 -10.26 -4.79
C ILE A 228 -6.09 -11.28 -5.73
N THR A 229 -7.10 -12.00 -5.26
CA THR A 229 -7.77 -13.07 -6.03
C THR A 229 -9.03 -12.58 -6.75
N SER A 230 -9.67 -11.55 -6.20
CA SER A 230 -10.94 -10.98 -6.65
C SER A 230 -10.85 -9.45 -6.65
N PRO A 231 -10.15 -8.83 -7.63
CA PRO A 231 -10.04 -7.38 -7.71
C PRO A 231 -11.40 -6.69 -7.94
N THR A 232 -12.34 -7.41 -8.56
CA THR A 232 -13.76 -7.03 -8.62
C THR A 232 -14.59 -8.15 -7.99
N ALA A 233 -15.20 -7.88 -6.84
CA ALA A 233 -16.12 -8.82 -6.19
C ALA A 233 -17.56 -8.51 -6.58
N THR A 234 -18.30 -9.51 -7.02
CA THR A 234 -19.70 -9.36 -7.46
C THR A 234 -20.67 -9.75 -6.35
N VAL A 235 -21.61 -8.86 -6.03
CA VAL A 235 -22.68 -9.11 -5.05
C VAL A 235 -24.03 -9.04 -5.75
N GLN A 236 -24.79 -10.12 -5.69
CA GLN A 236 -26.12 -10.20 -6.27
C GLN A 236 -27.20 -9.91 -5.20
N LEU A 237 -28.15 -9.04 -5.53
CA LEU A 237 -29.31 -8.70 -4.70
C LEU A 237 -30.61 -9.21 -5.31
N ASN A 238 -31.54 -9.64 -4.47
CA ASN A 238 -32.85 -10.13 -4.89
C ASN A 238 -33.85 -8.97 -5.05
N VAL A 239 -33.53 -8.00 -5.90
CA VAL A 239 -34.40 -6.86 -6.24
C VAL A 239 -34.88 -6.99 -7.68
N GLY A 240 -36.09 -6.51 -7.97
CA GLY A 240 -36.62 -6.50 -9.34
C GLY A 240 -37.15 -7.85 -9.85
N SER A 241 -37.11 -8.92 -9.05
CA SER A 241 -37.85 -10.15 -9.37
C SER A 241 -39.35 -9.92 -9.13
N THR A 242 -40.05 -9.24 -10.03
CA THR A 242 -41.44 -9.61 -10.26
C THR A 242 -41.40 -11.09 -10.63
N ALA A 243 -41.88 -11.95 -9.73
CA ALA A 243 -42.25 -13.29 -10.12
C ALA A 243 -43.12 -13.12 -11.37
N ALA A 244 -42.66 -13.63 -12.51
CA ALA A 244 -43.52 -13.75 -13.66
C ALA A 244 -44.61 -14.73 -13.24
N SER A 245 -45.70 -14.23 -12.66
CA SER A 245 -46.91 -15.01 -12.49
C SER A 245 -47.44 -15.22 -13.89
N THR A 246 -46.93 -16.25 -14.58
CA THR A 246 -47.64 -16.86 -15.68
C THR A 246 -48.82 -17.61 -15.10
N THR A 247 -49.72 -16.88 -14.42
CA THR A 247 -51.13 -17.27 -14.38
C THR A 247 -51.71 -16.88 -15.74
N THR A 248 -51.25 -17.53 -16.80
CA THR A 248 -52.16 -17.88 -17.89
C THR A 248 -53.22 -18.72 -17.20
N SER A 249 -54.32 -18.07 -16.79
CA SER A 249 -55.39 -18.69 -16.02
C SER A 249 -55.74 -20.00 -16.69
N ALA A 250 -55.62 -21.11 -15.95
CA ALA A 250 -56.11 -22.40 -16.40
C ALA A 250 -57.56 -22.28 -16.94
N ILE A 251 -58.32 -21.31 -16.44
CA ILE A 251 -59.65 -20.90 -16.94
C ILE A 251 -59.64 -20.49 -18.42
N VAL A 252 -58.69 -19.66 -18.89
CA VAL A 252 -58.63 -19.22 -20.30
C VAL A 252 -58.26 -20.39 -21.22
N LEU A 253 -57.36 -21.27 -20.78
CA LEU A 253 -57.02 -22.47 -21.53
C LEU A 253 -58.22 -23.45 -21.54
N LEU A 254 -58.91 -23.63 -20.41
CA LEU A 254 -60.10 -24.49 -20.31
C LEU A 254 -61.28 -23.96 -21.13
N THR A 255 -61.47 -22.64 -21.21
CA THR A 255 -62.53 -22.04 -22.03
C THR A 255 -62.24 -22.21 -23.51
N ILE A 256 -61.00 -22.00 -23.96
CA ILE A 256 -60.63 -22.20 -25.37
C ILE A 256 -60.76 -23.68 -25.76
N PHE A 257 -60.21 -24.60 -24.97
CA PHE A 257 -60.33 -26.04 -25.24
C PHE A 257 -61.78 -26.54 -25.12
N GLY A 258 -62.53 -26.05 -24.13
CA GLY A 258 -63.94 -26.38 -23.96
C GLY A 258 -64.81 -25.91 -25.12
N LEU A 259 -64.59 -24.68 -25.62
CA LEU A 259 -65.32 -24.14 -26.76
C LEU A 259 -65.00 -24.89 -28.05
N ALA A 260 -63.71 -25.20 -28.29
CA ALA A 260 -63.29 -25.98 -29.44
C ALA A 260 -63.89 -27.39 -29.44
N PHE A 261 -63.89 -28.07 -28.28
CA PHE A 261 -64.49 -29.39 -28.15
C PHE A 261 -66.01 -29.39 -28.37
N PHE A 262 -66.71 -28.37 -27.83
CA PHE A 262 -68.14 -28.20 -28.05
C PHE A 262 -68.48 -27.98 -29.53
N LEU A 263 -67.70 -27.17 -30.25
CA LEU A 263 -67.90 -26.94 -31.68
C LEU A 263 -67.66 -28.20 -32.52
N ILE A 264 -66.68 -29.03 -32.15
CA ILE A 264 -66.43 -30.33 -32.82
C ILE A 264 -67.61 -31.27 -32.62
N LEU A 265 -68.13 -31.40 -31.39
CA LEU A 265 -69.31 -32.22 -31.11
C LEU A 265 -70.53 -31.75 -31.90
N LEU A 266 -70.72 -30.44 -32.02
CA LEU A 266 -71.80 -29.87 -32.81
C LEU A 266 -71.64 -30.20 -34.30
N ALA A 267 -70.42 -30.07 -34.84
CA ALA A 267 -70.13 -30.44 -36.23
C ALA A 267 -70.36 -31.93 -36.52
N ILE A 268 -70.07 -32.81 -35.57
CA ILE A 268 -70.35 -34.25 -35.70
C ILE A 268 -71.85 -34.51 -35.69
N LYS A 269 -72.61 -33.87 -34.78
CA LYS A 269 -74.06 -34.08 -34.65
C LYS A 269 -74.85 -33.58 -35.87
N VAL A 270 -74.34 -32.57 -36.58
CA VAL A 270 -75.04 -31.95 -37.72
C VAL A 270 -74.74 -32.65 -39.05
N ARG A 271 -73.71 -33.51 -39.14
CA ARG A 271 -73.44 -34.31 -40.35
C ARG A 271 -74.48 -35.42 -40.49
N LYS A 272 -75.50 -35.19 -41.32
CA LYS A 272 -76.38 -36.27 -41.79
C LYS A 272 -75.59 -37.20 -42.72
N PRO A 273 -75.75 -38.54 -42.61
CA PRO A 273 -75.12 -39.48 -43.53
C PRO A 273 -75.53 -39.17 -44.98
N PRO A 274 -74.61 -39.30 -45.96
CA PRO A 274 -74.96 -39.09 -47.35
C PRO A 274 -76.08 -40.08 -47.75
N PRO A 275 -77.09 -39.62 -48.51
CA PRO A 275 -78.18 -40.48 -48.94
C PRO A 275 -77.64 -41.65 -49.79
N PRO A 276 -78.23 -42.85 -49.66
CA PRO A 276 -77.74 -44.03 -50.35
C PRO A 276 -77.84 -43.86 -51.88
N PRO A 277 -76.89 -44.43 -52.64
CA PRO A 277 -76.89 -44.32 -54.09
C PRO A 277 -78.14 -44.99 -54.67
N THR A 278 -78.90 -44.24 -55.45
CA THR A 278 -80.00 -44.76 -56.27
C THR A 278 -79.44 -45.40 -57.52
N ILE A 279 -79.83 -46.67 -57.76
CA ILE A 279 -79.52 -47.46 -58.96
C ILE A 279 -80.42 -46.99 -60.11
#